data_AF-A2EZV7-F1
#
_entry.id   AF-A2EZV7-F1
#
_cell.length_a   1.000
_cell.length_b   1.000
_cell.length_c   1.000
_cell.angle_alpha   90.00
_cell.angle_beta   90.00
_cell.angle_gamma   90.00
#
_symmetry.space_group_name_H-M   'P 1'
#
loop_
_entity.id
_entity.type
_entity.pdbx_description
1 polymer ?
#
loop_
_entity_poly.entity_id
_entity_poly.type
_entity_poly.pdbx_seq_one_letter_code
_entity_poly.pdbx_strand_id
1 'polypeptide(L)'
;MNVSPQVQPKPMILYNTKRTTSQSNRDFELVKSRSLYLGEKLNIVSGYLKHLYGNNVTAVSLLSRADKLERIIGISVDRLARRNRQALFCWFTENWELIQPILMQPGRIIVNSAPKIESIDVSDLSRLLNYH
;
A
#
# COMPACT_ATOMS: atom_id res chain seq x y z
N MET A 1 -1.23 -55.21 37.11
CA MET A 1 -2.24 -54.71 36.15
C MET A 1 -2.21 -53.20 36.22
N ASN A 2 -1.54 -52.53 35.29
CA ASN A 2 -1.38 -51.08 35.29
C ASN A 2 -2.21 -50.52 34.13
N VAL A 3 -3.31 -49.84 34.44
CA VAL A 3 -4.24 -49.31 33.45
C VAL A 3 -3.88 -47.84 33.25
N SER A 4 -3.13 -47.54 32.18
CA SER A 4 -2.82 -46.18 31.77
C SER A 4 -4.09 -45.46 31.30
N PRO A 5 -4.37 -44.22 31.76
CA PRO A 5 -5.53 -43.47 31.31
C PRO A 5 -5.33 -42.98 29.87
N GLN A 6 -6.28 -43.33 29.01
CA GLN A 6 -6.38 -42.88 27.63
C GLN A 6 -6.60 -41.36 27.57
N VAL A 7 -5.59 -40.63 27.11
CA VAL A 7 -5.69 -39.19 26.79
C VAL A 7 -6.48 -39.05 25.49
N GLN A 8 -7.71 -38.57 25.57
CA GLN A 8 -8.50 -38.29 24.38
C GLN A 8 -7.93 -37.09 23.61
N PRO A 9 -7.84 -37.16 22.27
CA PRO A 9 -7.34 -36.04 21.47
C PRO A 9 -8.35 -34.88 21.46
N LYS A 10 -7.84 -33.68 21.74
CA LYS A 10 -8.57 -32.41 21.73
C LYS A 10 -9.08 -32.11 20.30
N PRO A 11 -10.36 -31.76 20.10
CA PRO A 11 -10.88 -31.47 18.75
C PRO A 11 -10.20 -30.25 18.15
N MET A 12 -9.59 -30.41 16.98
CA MET A 12 -9.10 -29.30 16.15
C MET A 12 -10.30 -28.54 15.57
N ILE A 13 -10.55 -27.33 16.05
CA ILE A 13 -11.48 -26.41 15.42
C ILE A 13 -10.91 -26.06 14.04
N LEU A 14 -11.48 -26.66 12.99
CA LEU A 14 -11.23 -26.27 11.59
C LEU A 14 -11.75 -24.85 11.40
N TYR A 15 -10.87 -23.87 11.59
CA TYR A 15 -11.09 -22.51 11.12
C TYR A 15 -11.40 -22.60 9.63
N ASN A 16 -12.63 -22.24 9.26
CA ASN A 16 -13.11 -22.15 7.90
C ASN A 16 -12.20 -21.20 7.10
N THR A 17 -11.14 -21.75 6.52
CA THR A 17 -10.22 -21.02 5.66
C THR A 17 -10.98 -20.72 4.39
N LYS A 18 -11.35 -19.44 4.23
CA LYS A 18 -11.97 -18.89 3.02
C LYS A 18 -11.27 -19.53 1.81
N ARG A 19 -12.01 -20.21 0.92
CA ARG A 19 -11.45 -20.79 -0.31
C ARG A 19 -10.56 -19.76 -0.99
N THR A 20 -9.25 -19.90 -0.89
CA THR A 20 -8.33 -19.09 -1.68
C THR A 20 -8.49 -19.58 -3.11
N THR A 21 -8.91 -18.66 -3.98
CA THR A 21 -8.96 -18.97 -5.41
C THR A 21 -7.55 -19.34 -5.88
N SER A 22 -7.43 -20.19 -6.89
CA SER A 22 -6.13 -20.53 -7.50
C SER A 22 -5.34 -19.28 -7.93
N GLN A 23 -6.04 -18.21 -8.29
CA GLN A 23 -5.45 -16.90 -8.57
C GLN A 23 -4.77 -16.28 -7.34
N SER A 24 -5.43 -16.28 -6.18
CA SER A 24 -4.89 -15.69 -4.95
C SER A 24 -3.59 -16.39 -4.51
N ASN A 25 -3.52 -17.71 -4.65
CA ASN A 25 -2.32 -18.47 -4.31
C ASN A 25 -1.16 -18.16 -5.27
N ARG A 26 -1.43 -18.07 -6.58
CA ARG A 26 -0.40 -17.66 -7.56
C ARG A 26 0.13 -16.26 -7.29
N ASP A 27 -0.78 -15.31 -7.06
CA ASP A 27 -0.43 -13.92 -6.76
C ASP A 27 0.44 -13.85 -5.49
N PHE A 28 0.08 -14.61 -4.45
CA PHE A 28 0.86 -14.69 -3.21
C PHE A 28 2.29 -15.21 -3.46
N GLU A 29 2.43 -16.33 -4.18
CA GLU A 29 3.75 -16.90 -4.48
C GLU A 29 4.61 -15.96 -5.34
N LEU A 30 4.01 -15.23 -6.28
CA LEU A 30 4.70 -14.23 -7.10
C LEU A 30 5.22 -13.05 -6.26
N VAL A 31 4.42 -12.55 -5.32
CA VAL A 31 4.86 -11.46 -4.42
C VAL A 31 5.97 -11.95 -3.50
N LYS A 32 5.85 -13.18 -3.00
CA LYS A 32 6.85 -13.81 -2.14
C LYS A 32 8.17 -13.98 -2.87
N SER A 33 8.18 -14.51 -4.09
CA SER A 33 9.41 -14.67 -4.89
C SER A 33 10.05 -13.32 -5.22
N ARG A 34 9.26 -12.31 -5.62
CA ARG A 34 9.75 -10.93 -5.80
C ARG A 34 10.38 -10.37 -4.52
N SER A 35 9.73 -10.56 -3.38
CA SER A 35 10.24 -10.08 -2.09
C SER A 35 11.57 -10.74 -1.73
N LEU A 36 11.70 -12.05 -1.99
CA LEU A 36 12.94 -12.79 -1.76
C LEU A 36 14.07 -12.32 -2.68
N TYR A 37 13.77 -12.05 -3.95
CA TYR A 37 14.74 -11.52 -4.91
C TYR A 37 15.29 -10.15 -4.49
N LEU A 38 14.41 -9.25 -4.03
CA LEU A 38 14.81 -7.91 -3.57
C LEU A 38 15.55 -7.93 -2.23
N GLY A 39 15.27 -8.94 -1.40
CA GLY A 39 15.99 -9.20 -0.15
C GLY A 39 16.05 -8.00 0.78
N GLU A 40 17.25 -7.66 1.24
CA GLU A 40 17.47 -6.61 2.24
C GLU A 40 17.17 -5.19 1.71
N LYS A 41 17.29 -4.97 0.39
CA LYS A 41 16.92 -3.68 -0.24
C LYS A 41 15.46 -3.32 0.06
N LEU A 42 14.57 -4.32 0.05
CA LEU A 42 13.15 -4.14 0.36
C LEU A 42 12.93 -3.65 1.79
N ASN A 43 13.71 -4.15 2.76
CA ASN A 43 13.60 -3.74 4.15
C ASN A 43 14.06 -2.29 4.35
N ILE A 44 15.16 -1.91 3.72
CA ILE A 44 15.69 -0.54 3.75
C ILE A 44 14.68 0.44 3.13
N VAL A 45 14.22 0.15 1.91
CA VAL A 45 13.26 1.01 1.19
C VAL A 45 11.93 1.10 1.93
N SER A 46 11.39 -0.02 2.42
CA SER A 46 10.13 0.00 3.18
C SER A 46 10.28 0.74 4.51
N GLY A 47 11.42 0.64 5.19
CA GLY A 47 11.75 1.43 6.38
C GLY A 47 11.82 2.93 6.07
N TYR A 48 12.49 3.30 4.98
CA TYR A 48 12.56 4.68 4.53
C TYR A 48 11.18 5.25 4.20
N LEU A 49 10.35 4.52 3.45
CA LEU A 49 9.00 4.96 3.09
C LEU A 49 8.10 5.11 4.34
N LYS A 50 8.23 4.21 5.33
CA LYS A 50 7.54 4.34 6.61
C LYS A 50 8.04 5.55 7.40
N HIS A 51 9.33 5.84 7.40
CA HIS A 51 9.85 7.02 8.07
C HIS A 51 9.37 8.30 7.39
N LEU A 52 9.40 8.35 6.06
CA LEU A 52 9.01 9.52 5.26
C LEU A 52 7.51 9.84 5.36
N TYR A 53 6.67 8.81 5.39
CA TYR A 53 5.22 8.97 5.31
C TYR A 53 4.49 8.65 6.62
N GLY A 54 5.22 8.22 7.65
CA GLY A 54 4.70 7.82 8.95
C GLY A 54 4.50 6.30 9.09
N ASN A 55 4.63 5.81 10.33
CA ASN A 55 4.51 4.39 10.67
C ASN A 55 3.16 3.76 10.26
N ASN A 56 2.11 4.58 10.16
CA ASN A 56 0.75 4.16 9.79
C ASN A 56 0.45 4.31 8.29
N VAL A 57 1.45 4.22 7.42
CA VAL A 57 1.21 4.26 5.98
C VAL A 57 0.25 3.15 5.55
N THR A 58 -0.95 3.55 5.15
CA THR A 58 -1.97 2.67 4.59
C THR A 58 -1.65 2.35 3.14
N ALA A 59 -2.08 1.19 2.65
CA ALA A 59 -1.89 0.82 1.25
C ALA A 59 -2.46 1.87 0.28
N VAL A 60 -3.60 2.48 0.62
CA VAL A 60 -4.25 3.54 -0.17
C VAL A 60 -3.37 4.79 -0.26
N SER A 61 -2.82 5.23 0.87
CA SER A 61 -1.93 6.41 0.90
C SER A 61 -0.61 6.18 0.17
N LEU A 62 -0.10 4.95 0.18
CA LEU A 62 1.11 4.59 -0.55
C LEU A 62 0.83 4.49 -2.05
N LEU A 63 -0.33 3.95 -2.42
CA LEU A 63 -0.76 3.81 -3.81
C LEU A 63 -0.98 5.18 -4.47
N SER A 64 -1.64 6.12 -3.79
CA SER A 64 -1.83 7.47 -4.35
C SER A 64 -0.51 8.19 -4.64
N ARG A 65 0.54 7.89 -3.86
CA ARG A 65 1.89 8.40 -4.10
C ARG A 65 2.57 7.65 -5.24
N ALA A 66 2.39 6.33 -5.32
CA ALA A 66 2.88 5.53 -6.44
C ALA A 66 2.27 6.00 -7.78
N ASP A 67 0.97 6.30 -7.83
CA ASP A 67 0.30 6.87 -9.01
C ASP A 67 0.90 8.23 -9.43
N LYS A 68 1.28 9.07 -8.47
CA LYS A 68 1.97 10.34 -8.76
C LYS A 68 3.38 10.10 -9.30
N LEU A 69 4.11 9.16 -8.70
CA LEU A 69 5.45 8.78 -9.14
C LEU A 69 5.42 8.15 -10.53
N GLU A 70 4.45 7.29 -10.83
CA GLU A 70 4.21 6.69 -12.15
C GLU A 70 4.12 7.77 -13.24
N ARG A 71 3.42 8.88 -12.98
CA ARG A 71 3.34 10.00 -13.93
C ARG A 71 4.65 10.76 -14.11
N ILE A 72 5.52 10.77 -13.08
CA ILE A 72 6.80 11.49 -13.12
C ILE A 72 7.87 10.65 -13.81
N ILE A 73 7.96 9.36 -13.48
CA ILE A 73 9.00 8.44 -13.98
C ILE A 73 8.58 7.72 -15.27
N GLY A 74 7.28 7.72 -15.61
CA GLY A 74 6.75 7.04 -16.80
C GLY A 74 6.68 5.51 -16.67
N ILE A 75 6.82 4.96 -15.47
CA ILE A 75 6.77 3.51 -15.19
C ILE A 75 5.45 3.18 -14.52
N SER A 76 4.70 2.25 -15.12
CA SER A 76 3.38 1.90 -14.60
C SER A 76 3.45 1.03 -13.35
N VAL A 77 2.53 1.28 -12.41
CA VAL A 77 2.35 0.41 -11.24
C VAL A 77 1.59 -0.84 -11.64
N ASP A 78 2.25 -2.00 -11.55
CA ASP A 78 1.66 -3.30 -11.84
C ASP A 78 0.30 -3.50 -11.14
N ARG A 79 -0.64 -4.19 -11.81
CA ARG A 79 -1.94 -4.58 -11.23
C ARG A 79 -1.80 -5.28 -9.87
N LEU A 80 -0.74 -6.07 -9.69
CA LEU A 80 -0.44 -6.77 -8.45
C LEU A 80 -0.01 -5.79 -7.33
N ALA A 81 0.85 -4.82 -7.65
CA ALA A 81 1.26 -3.74 -6.75
C ALA A 81 0.09 -2.83 -6.35
N ARG A 82 -0.87 -2.58 -7.24
CA ARG A 82 -2.09 -1.81 -6.93
C ARG A 82 -2.99 -2.49 -5.91
N ARG A 83 -2.96 -3.83 -5.81
CA ARG A 83 -3.87 -4.62 -4.96
C ARG A 83 -3.22 -5.17 -3.69
N ASN A 84 -1.90 -5.34 -3.71
CA ASN A 84 -1.15 -5.92 -2.60
C ASN A 84 -0.09 -4.95 -2.11
N ARG A 85 -0.19 -4.54 -0.84
CA ARG A 85 0.74 -3.61 -0.19
C ARG A 85 2.19 -4.08 -0.27
N GLN A 86 2.43 -5.38 -0.13
CA GLN A 86 3.78 -5.94 -0.22
C GLN A 86 4.33 -5.85 -1.64
N ALA A 87 3.51 -6.15 -2.65
CA ALA A 87 3.87 -5.97 -4.05
C ALA A 87 4.14 -4.49 -4.39
N LEU A 88 3.43 -3.57 -3.74
CA LEU A 88 3.68 -2.14 -3.86
C LEU A 88 5.07 -1.77 -3.34
N PHE A 89 5.46 -2.27 -2.16
CA PHE A 89 6.83 -2.08 -1.67
C PHE A 89 7.87 -2.70 -2.61
N CYS A 90 7.59 -3.86 -3.22
CA CYS A 90 8.47 -4.43 -4.24
C CYS A 90 8.65 -3.48 -5.41
N TRP A 91 7.57 -2.93 -5.96
CA TRP A 91 7.63 -1.97 -7.07
C TRP A 91 8.44 -0.70 -6.71
N PHE A 92 8.27 -0.17 -5.50
CA PHE A 92 9.09 0.96 -5.02
C PHE A 92 10.57 0.61 -4.95
N THR A 93 10.89 -0.62 -4.56
CA THR A 93 12.26 -1.09 -4.38
C THR A 93 12.94 -1.37 -5.72
N GLU A 94 12.21 -1.95 -6.67
CA GLU A 94 12.64 -2.18 -8.05
C GLU A 94 13.01 -0.86 -8.75
N ASN A 95 12.19 0.16 -8.55
CA ASN A 95 12.35 1.47 -9.18
C ASN A 95 13.06 2.50 -8.27
N TRP A 96 13.73 2.04 -7.22
CA TRP A 96 14.26 2.91 -6.16
C TRP A 96 15.24 3.96 -6.68
N GLU A 97 16.09 3.61 -7.64
CA GLU A 97 17.10 4.52 -8.21
C GLU A 97 16.47 5.75 -8.88
N LEU A 98 15.27 5.59 -9.44
CA LEU A 98 14.52 6.68 -10.08
C LEU A 98 13.67 7.45 -9.05
N ILE A 99 13.15 6.74 -8.05
CA ILE A 99 12.24 7.30 -7.05
C ILE A 99 13.00 8.11 -5.99
N GLN A 100 14.14 7.61 -5.50
CA GLN A 100 14.94 8.23 -4.46
C GLN A 100 15.25 9.72 -4.72
N PRO A 101 15.79 10.13 -5.89
CA PRO A 101 16.10 11.54 -6.13
C PRO A 101 14.85 12.43 -6.14
N ILE A 102 13.68 11.89 -6.50
CA ILE A 102 12.41 12.64 -6.49
C ILE A 102 11.94 12.86 -5.05
N LEU A 103 12.07 11.85 -4.18
CA LEU A 103 11.66 11.92 -2.78
C LEU A 103 12.60 12.77 -1.92
N MET A 104 13.89 12.82 -2.28
CA MET A 104 14.92 13.51 -1.51
C MET A 104 15.00 15.01 -1.82
N GLN A 105 14.32 15.52 -2.85
CA GLN A 105 14.34 16.94 -3.19
C GLN A 105 13.69 17.79 -2.09
N PRO A 106 14.46 18.65 -1.38
CA PRO A 106 13.91 19.55 -0.39
C PRO A 106 13.04 20.60 -1.10
N GLY A 107 11.74 20.61 -0.79
CA GLY A 107 10.76 21.56 -1.35
C GLY A 107 9.66 20.92 -2.20
N ARG A 108 9.84 19.68 -2.68
CA ARG A 108 8.77 18.86 -3.27
C ARG A 108 8.31 17.80 -2.28
N ILE A 109 7.91 18.22 -1.08
CA ILE A 109 7.13 17.32 -0.25
C ILE A 109 5.83 17.10 -1.03
N ILE A 110 5.65 15.89 -1.60
CA ILE A 110 4.35 15.42 -2.07
C ILE A 110 3.51 15.14 -0.81
N VAL A 111 3.27 16.17 -0.01
CA VAL A 111 2.20 16.18 0.96
C VAL A 111 0.94 16.25 0.13
N ASN A 112 -0.05 15.46 0.52
CA ASN A 112 -1.40 15.68 0.06
C ASN A 112 -1.79 17.07 0.56
N SER A 113 -1.56 18.12 -0.23
CA SER A 113 -2.42 19.28 -0.14
C SER A 113 -3.81 18.70 -0.36
N ALA A 114 -4.67 18.82 0.64
CA ALA A 114 -6.10 18.66 0.47
C ALA A 114 -6.52 19.33 -0.85
N PRO A 115 -7.53 18.82 -1.58
CA PRO A 115 -8.07 19.56 -2.71
C PRO A 115 -8.28 20.99 -2.22
N LYS A 116 -7.59 21.96 -2.83
CA LYS A 116 -7.93 23.37 -2.65
C LYS A 116 -9.39 23.41 -3.05
N ILE A 117 -10.28 23.53 -2.07
CA ILE A 117 -11.63 24.00 -2.32
C ILE A 117 -11.36 25.36 -2.97
N GLU A 118 -11.53 25.40 -4.29
CA GLU A 118 -11.53 26.66 -5.01
C GLU A 118 -12.46 27.57 -4.22
N SER A 119 -11.93 28.70 -3.78
CA SER A 119 -12.64 29.68 -2.96
C SER A 119 -14.04 29.84 -3.54
N ILE A 120 -15.05 29.32 -2.83
CA ILE A 120 -16.44 29.55 -3.20
C ILE A 120 -16.59 31.06 -3.15
N ASP A 121 -16.75 31.67 -4.33
CA ASP A 121 -16.98 33.10 -4.44
C ASP A 121 -18.29 33.41 -3.73
N VAL A 122 -18.19 34.02 -2.55
CA VAL A 122 -19.32 34.45 -1.71
C VAL A 122 -20.26 35.41 -2.45
N SER A 123 -19.83 35.96 -3.59
CA SER A 123 -20.69 36.71 -4.49
C SER A 123 -21.85 35.87 -5.04
N ASP A 124 -21.71 34.55 -5.20
CA ASP A 124 -22.80 33.70 -5.70
C ASP A 124 -23.89 33.43 -4.64
N LEU A 125 -23.57 33.53 -3.35
CA LEU A 125 -24.57 33.45 -2.26
C LEU A 125 -25.48 34.67 -2.22
N SER A 126 -24.99 35.84 -2.63
CA SER A 126 -25.80 37.06 -2.70
C SER A 126 -26.94 36.97 -3.75
N ARG A 127 -26.82 36.06 -4.72
CA ARG A 127 -27.86 35.78 -5.73
C ARG A 127 -29.01 34.93 -5.18
N LEU A 128 -28.77 34.15 -4.12
CA LEU A 128 -29.78 33.27 -3.51
C LEU A 128 -30.71 34.00 -2.53
N LEU A 129 -30.29 35.17 -2.02
CA LEU A 129 -31.08 35.98 -1.07
C LEU A 129 -31.93 37.06 -1.77
N ASN A 130 -31.77 37.25 -3.08
CA ASN A 130 -32.46 38.27 -3.86
C ASN A 130 -33.51 37.72 -4.85
N TYR A 131 -33.93 36.46 -4.70
CA TYR A 131 -35.15 35.98 -5.34
C TYR A 131 -36.34 36.30 -4.42
N HIS A 132 -37.15 37.25 -4.88
CA HIS A 132 -38.42 37.70 -4.32
C HIS A 132 -39.38 36.56 -3.96
#